data_AF-A0A1V6H8Z2-F1
#
_entry.id   AF-A0A1V6H8Z2-F1
#
_cell.length_a   1.000
_cell.length_b   1.000
_cell.length_c   1.000
_cell.angle_alpha   90.00
_cell.angle_beta   90.00
_cell.angle_gamma   90.00
#
_symmetry.space_group_name_H-M   'P 1'
#
loop_
_entity.id
_entity.type
_entity.pdbx_description
1 polymer ?
#
loop_
_entity_poly.entity_id
_entity_poly.type
_entity_poly.pdbx_seq_one_letter_code
_entity_poly.pdbx_strand_id
1 'polypeptide(L)'
;MTNPPQSRGYFNRNATRDNLDLPKQWAIVQCFLDNPDTMYIFLSHTVKDALLVYVNSHPKLKSKYSKYFRRLSILRPDNEHHSHMHVRFKCPKDSKKCKN
;
A
#
# COMPACT_ATOMS: atom_id res chain seq x y z
N MET A 1 -11.60 -5.24 17.05
CA MET A 1 -11.77 -6.48 16.25
C MET A 1 -12.48 -6.09 14.97
N THR A 2 -11.92 -6.38 13.79
CA THR A 2 -12.60 -6.14 12.51
C THR A 2 -13.65 -7.22 12.31
N ASN A 3 -14.93 -6.83 12.27
CA ASN A 3 -16.01 -7.75 11.90
C ASN A 3 -15.77 -8.23 10.46
N PRO A 4 -15.84 -9.55 10.20
CA PRO A 4 -15.54 -10.10 8.88
C PRO A 4 -16.54 -9.59 7.83
N PRO A 5 -16.12 -9.14 6.63
CA PRO A 5 -17.05 -8.72 5.61
C PRO A 5 -17.41 -9.93 4.74
N GLN A 6 -18.32 -10.79 5.19
CA GLN A 6 -18.90 -11.84 4.33
C GLN A 6 -20.41 -12.06 4.49
N SER A 7 -21.15 -11.16 5.15
CA SER A 7 -22.61 -11.15 4.99
C SER A 7 -22.97 -10.61 3.60
N ARG A 8 -23.87 -11.28 2.88
CA ARG A 8 -24.43 -10.77 1.61
C ARG A 8 -25.00 -9.37 1.82
N GLY A 9 -24.35 -8.34 1.28
CA GLY A 9 -24.74 -6.93 1.46
C GLY A 9 -24.01 -6.00 0.49
N TYR A 10 -24.40 -4.72 0.48
CA TYR A 10 -23.71 -3.69 -0.30
C TYR A 10 -22.32 -3.44 0.28
N PHE A 11 -21.28 -3.88 -0.44
CA PHE A 11 -19.90 -3.59 -0.09
C PHE A 11 -19.52 -2.24 -0.68
N ASN A 12 -19.20 -1.27 0.18
CA ASN A 12 -18.50 -0.08 -0.28
C ASN A 12 -17.14 -0.53 -0.83
N ARG A 13 -17.01 -0.50 -2.16
CA ARG A 13 -15.80 -0.97 -2.86
C ARG A 13 -14.64 0.01 -2.75
N ASN A 14 -14.87 1.19 -2.17
CA ASN A 14 -13.83 2.18 -1.93
C ASN A 14 -13.24 1.92 -0.53
N ALA A 15 -11.99 1.51 -0.49
CA ALA A 15 -11.22 1.49 0.74
C ALA A 15 -11.06 2.91 1.28
N THR A 16 -11.53 3.17 2.49
CA THR A 16 -11.39 4.42 3.24
C THR A 16 -10.70 4.15 4.56
N ARG A 17 -10.33 5.21 5.28
CA ARG A 17 -9.77 5.07 6.64
C ARG A 17 -10.70 4.31 7.60
N ASP A 18 -12.01 4.42 7.41
CA ASP A 18 -13.00 3.91 8.36
C ASP A 18 -13.38 2.44 8.12
N ASN A 19 -13.05 1.89 6.94
CA ASN A 19 -13.37 0.50 6.57
C ASN A 19 -12.13 -0.38 6.30
N LEU A 20 -10.92 0.17 6.45
CA LEU A 20 -9.66 -0.53 6.24
C LEU A 20 -9.03 -0.95 7.58
N ASP A 21 -8.61 -2.22 7.69
CA ASP A 21 -7.77 -2.67 8.80
C ASP A 21 -6.35 -2.11 8.63
N LEU A 22 -6.12 -0.89 9.11
CA LEU A 22 -4.86 -0.16 8.90
C LEU A 22 -3.64 -0.92 9.42
N PRO A 23 -3.63 -1.52 10.63
CA PRO A 23 -2.51 -2.34 11.08
C PRO A 23 -2.17 -3.49 10.13
N LYS A 24 -3.18 -4.26 9.67
CA LYS A 24 -2.94 -5.38 8.76
C LYS A 24 -2.52 -4.92 7.36
N GLN A 25 -3.18 -3.91 6.82
CA GLN A 25 -2.81 -3.35 5.53
C GLN A 25 -1.39 -2.80 5.56
N TRP A 26 -1.03 -2.09 6.65
CA TRP A 26 0.32 -1.58 6.84
C TRP A 26 1.34 -2.71 6.91
N ALA A 27 1.07 -3.81 7.61
CA ALA A 27 1.99 -4.95 7.68
C ALA A 27 2.34 -5.49 6.28
N ILE A 28 1.35 -5.61 5.39
CA ILE A 28 1.57 -6.06 4.00
C ILE A 28 2.40 -5.04 3.22
N VAL A 29 2.03 -3.75 3.29
CA VAL A 29 2.77 -2.68 2.61
C VAL A 29 4.21 -2.60 3.11
N GLN A 30 4.41 -2.75 4.41
CA GLN A 30 5.73 -2.73 5.04
C GLN A 30 6.63 -3.85 4.49
N CYS A 31 6.12 -5.07 4.32
CA CYS A 31 6.88 -6.18 3.74
C CYS A 31 7.45 -5.83 2.34
N PHE A 32 6.66 -5.14 1.51
CA PHE A 32 7.11 -4.71 0.19
C PHE A 32 8.04 -3.50 0.25
N LEU A 33 7.81 -2.55 1.15
CA LEU A 33 8.71 -1.40 1.32
C LEU A 33 10.10 -1.79 1.87
N ASP A 34 10.16 -2.84 2.68
CA ASP A 34 11.41 -3.41 3.21
C ASP A 34 12.10 -4.33 2.18
N ASN A 35 11.44 -4.69 1.07
CA ASN A 35 12.02 -5.48 -0.01
C ASN A 35 12.76 -4.58 -1.02
N PRO A 36 14.08 -4.73 -1.21
CA PRO A 36 14.86 -3.90 -2.12
C PRO A 36 14.51 -4.09 -3.61
N ASP A 37 13.85 -5.17 -3.97
CA ASP A 37 13.43 -5.47 -5.35
C ASP A 37 12.08 -4.85 -5.70
N THR A 38 11.33 -4.33 -4.72
CA THR A 38 10.10 -3.61 -5.01
C THR A 38 10.41 -2.27 -5.69
N MET A 39 9.86 -2.09 -6.88
CA MET A 39 10.01 -0.88 -7.69
C MET A 39 8.87 0.10 -7.43
N TYR A 40 7.63 -0.38 -7.52
CA TYR A 40 6.43 0.42 -7.30
C TYR A 40 5.35 -0.40 -6.59
N ILE A 41 4.53 0.29 -5.80
CA ILE A 41 3.29 -0.23 -5.23
C ILE A 41 2.20 0.76 -5.64
N PHE A 42 1.26 0.30 -6.45
CA PHE A 42 0.09 1.04 -6.89
C PHE A 42 -1.09 0.72 -5.97
N LEU A 43 -1.75 1.76 -5.48
CA LEU A 43 -2.89 1.68 -4.56
C LEU A 43 -3.79 2.91 -4.71
N SER A 44 -5.03 2.87 -4.22
CA SER A 44 -5.88 4.05 -4.30
C SER A 44 -5.31 5.24 -3.51
N HIS A 45 -5.65 6.45 -3.94
CA HIS A 45 -5.38 7.69 -3.18
C HIS A 45 -5.87 7.59 -1.73
N THR A 46 -7.08 7.08 -1.52
CA THR A 46 -7.70 6.97 -0.19
C THR A 46 -6.93 6.02 0.73
N VAL A 47 -6.42 4.90 0.22
CA VAL A 47 -5.58 3.97 0.99
C VAL A 47 -4.24 4.62 1.32
N LYS A 48 -3.63 5.35 0.37
CA LYS A 48 -2.35 6.02 0.60
C LYS A 48 -2.46 7.04 1.73
N ASP A 49 -3.51 7.84 1.72
CA ASP A 49 -3.73 8.87 2.74
C ASP A 49 -4.03 8.25 4.10
N ALA A 50 -4.85 7.19 4.14
CA ALA A 50 -5.14 6.47 5.38
C ALA A 50 -3.87 5.83 5.98
N LEU A 51 -3.01 5.23 5.15
CA LEU A 51 -1.72 4.69 5.59
C LEU A 51 -0.74 5.78 6.03
N LEU A 52 -0.73 6.95 5.38
CA LEU A 52 0.10 8.09 5.81
C LEU A 52 -0.28 8.55 7.22
N VAL A 53 -1.58 8.67 7.50
CA VAL A 53 -2.09 8.99 8.84
C VAL A 53 -1.65 7.94 9.86
N TYR A 54 -1.80 6.66 9.53
CA TYR A 54 -1.36 5.55 10.39
C TYR A 54 0.15 5.58 10.65
N VAL A 55 0.98 5.79 9.64
CA VAL A 55 2.45 5.88 9.80
C VAL A 55 2.83 7.09 10.64
N ASN A 56 2.18 8.24 10.44
CA ASN A 56 2.48 9.46 11.18
C ASN A 56 2.07 9.41 12.66
N SER A 57 1.08 8.59 13.03
CA SER A 57 0.69 8.39 14.43
C SER A 57 1.64 7.46 15.20
N HIS A 58 2.59 6.80 14.53
CA HIS A 58 3.56 5.90 15.15
C HIS A 58 5.00 6.43 14.97
N PRO A 59 5.66 6.97 16.03
CA PRO A 59 6.95 7.65 15.89
C PRO A 59 8.04 6.84 15.18
N LYS A 60 8.14 5.53 15.48
CA LYS A 60 9.10 4.62 14.84
C LYS A 60 8.82 4.44 13.35
N LEU A 61 7.55 4.27 12.96
CA LEU A 61 7.16 4.12 11.57
C LEU A 61 7.38 5.43 10.80
N LYS A 62 6.98 6.56 11.39
CA LYS A 62 7.16 7.90 10.82
C LYS A 62 8.62 8.16 10.45
N SER A 63 9.55 7.87 11.37
CA SER A 63 10.98 8.07 11.14
C SER A 63 11.50 7.25 9.95
N LYS A 64 11.09 5.99 9.84
CA LYS A 64 11.60 5.07 8.81
C LYS A 64 10.92 5.20 7.44
N TYR A 65 9.59 5.38 7.42
CA TYR A 65 8.78 5.16 6.21
C TYR A 65 8.12 6.42 5.63
N SER A 66 8.09 7.55 6.33
CA SER A 66 7.45 8.78 5.82
C SER A 66 7.98 9.23 4.45
N LYS A 67 9.25 8.95 4.14
CA LYS A 67 9.87 9.20 2.82
C LYS A 67 9.14 8.52 1.65
N TYR A 68 8.47 7.39 1.90
CA TYR A 68 7.77 6.64 0.85
C TYR A 68 6.43 7.27 0.42
N PHE A 69 5.93 8.24 1.18
CA PHE A 69 4.67 8.92 0.88
C PHE A 69 4.83 10.18 0.02
N ARG A 70 6.08 10.65 -0.18
CA ARG A 70 6.40 11.81 -1.02
C ARG A 70 5.98 11.61 -2.48
N ARG A 71 5.85 12.71 -3.22
CA ARG A 71 5.57 12.69 -4.66
C ARG A 71 6.68 11.90 -5.39
N LEU A 72 6.30 11.04 -6.34
CA LEU A 72 7.20 10.17 -7.12
C LEU A 72 7.97 9.08 -6.34
N SER A 73 7.48 8.64 -5.18
CA SER A 73 8.11 7.55 -4.43
C SER A 73 7.65 6.14 -4.88
N ILE A 74 7.98 5.10 -4.11
CA ILE A 74 7.56 3.71 -4.35
C ILE A 74 6.03 3.58 -4.28
N LEU A 75 5.37 4.29 -3.34
CA LEU A 75 3.91 4.31 -3.22
C LEU A 75 3.29 5.26 -4.26
N ARG A 76 2.66 4.68 -5.27
CA ARG A 76 2.03 5.34 -6.42
C ARG A 76 0.50 5.32 -6.24
N PRO A 77 -0.11 6.45 -5.85
CA PRO A 77 -1.56 6.50 -5.78
C PRO A 77 -2.17 6.56 -7.19
N ASP A 78 -3.32 5.92 -7.38
CA ASP A 78 -4.15 6.06 -8.58
C ASP A 78 -5.65 5.94 -8.28
N ASN A 79 -6.46 5.96 -9.35
CA ASN A 79 -7.91 6.02 -9.31
C ASN A 79 -8.61 4.67 -9.56
N GLU A 80 -7.88 3.55 -9.66
CA GLU A 80 -8.49 2.24 -9.99
C GLU A 80 -8.31 1.21 -8.86
N HIS A 81 -7.24 1.33 -8.08
CA HIS A 81 -6.81 0.32 -7.08
C HIS A 81 -7.57 0.43 -5.76
N HIS A 82 -8.91 0.39 -5.84
CA HIS A 82 -9.81 0.54 -4.69
C HIS A 82 -9.94 -0.73 -3.83
N SER A 83 -9.73 -1.90 -4.43
CA SER A 83 -9.92 -3.21 -3.79
C SER A 83 -8.65 -4.06 -3.71
N HIS A 84 -7.57 -3.65 -4.36
CA HIS A 84 -6.33 -4.40 -4.48
C HIS A 84 -5.14 -3.45 -4.59
N MET A 85 -3.92 -3.99 -4.46
CA MET A 85 -2.69 -3.26 -4.74
C MET A 85 -1.95 -3.96 -5.86
N HIS A 86 -1.34 -3.21 -6.78
CA HIS A 86 -0.39 -3.78 -7.75
C HIS A 86 1.03 -3.51 -7.31
N VAL A 87 1.80 -4.57 -7.14
CA VAL A 87 3.22 -4.48 -6.78
C VAL A 87 4.05 -4.81 -8.00
N ARG A 88 4.91 -3.88 -8.41
CA ARG A 88 5.90 -4.10 -9.47
C ARG A 88 7.27 -4.32 -8.85
N PHE A 89 7.91 -5.42 -9.22
CA PHE A 89 9.30 -5.71 -8.88
C PHE A 89 10.23 -5.28 -10.01
N LYS A 90 11.49 -5.04 -9.66
CA LYS A 90 12.57 -4.86 -10.62
C LYS A 90 12.78 -6.14 -11.41
N CYS A 91 13.21 -5.99 -12.65
CA CYS A 91 13.73 -7.11 -13.43
C CYS A 91 14.86 -7.83 -12.69
N PRO A 92 14.85 -9.18 -12.64
CA PRO A 92 15.98 -9.95 -12.17
C PRO A 92 17.25 -9.59 -12.94
N LYS A 93 18.39 -9.46 -12.23
CA LYS A 93 19.67 -8.99 -12.81
C LYS A 93 20.18 -9.86 -13.96
N ASP A 94 19.82 -11.13 -13.95
CA ASP A 94 20.21 -12.17 -14.91
C ASP A 94 19.23 -12.29 -16.10
N SER A 95 18.07 -11.63 -16.03
CA SER A 95 17.06 -11.71 -17.08
C SER A 95 17.34 -10.77 -18.25
N LYS A 96 17.97 -11.30 -19.30
CA LYS A 96 18.30 -10.55 -20.54
C LYS A 96 17.08 -10.04 -21.33
N LYS A 97 15.89 -10.58 -21.05
CA LYS A 97 14.64 -10.26 -21.77
C LYS A 97 13.71 -9.33 -20.98
N CYS A 98 13.97 -9.10 -19.70
CA CYS A 98 13.13 -8.24 -18.88
C CYS A 98 13.50 -6.76 -19.07
N LYS A 99 12.49 -5.88 -19.09
CA LYS A 99 12.64 -4.42 -19.23
C LYS A 99 11.87 -3.73 -18.11
N ASN A 100 12.53 -2.79 -17.42
CA ASN A 100 11.95 -1.97 -16.35
C ASN A 100 11.18 -0.76 -16.88
#